data_AF-A0A840V8C5-F1
#
_entry.id   AF-A0A840V8C5-F1
#
_cell.length_a   1.000
_cell.length_b   1.000
_cell.length_c   1.000
_cell.angle_alpha   90.00
_cell.angle_beta   90.00
_cell.angle_gamma   90.00
#
_symmetry.space_group_name_H-M   'P 1'
#
loop_
_entity.id
_entity.type
_entity.pdbx_description
1 polymer ?
#
loop_
_entity_poly.entity_id
_entity_poly.type
_entity_poly.pdbx_seq_one_letter_code
_entity_poly.pdbx_strand_id
1 'polypeptide(L)'
;MNHSWKAATAWGISWKPPSSPSAFTAGEHLHYPRWKSGSHTHGLDFISLTAGLVPEEAVKIKYSDRPAQRPATRVPWQGFSWENNIPRLTITTRTHEERIARNGIAATLEPAAIHSYRLGLGK
;
A
#
# COMPACT_ATOMS: atom_id res chain seq x y z
N MET A 1 11.16 -7.75 -25.79
CA MET A 1 12.14 -6.84 -25.15
C MET A 1 11.83 -6.83 -23.66
N ASN A 2 12.63 -7.56 -22.88
CA ASN A 2 12.46 -7.73 -21.44
C ASN A 2 13.21 -6.61 -20.71
N HIS A 3 12.50 -5.66 -20.13
CA HIS A 3 13.11 -4.73 -19.17
C HIS A 3 13.10 -5.36 -17.78
N SER A 4 14.28 -5.82 -17.37
CA SER A 4 14.55 -6.30 -16.04
C SER A 4 14.31 -5.19 -15.02
N TRP A 5 13.50 -5.49 -14.01
CA TRP A 5 13.27 -4.70 -12.81
C TRP A 5 14.59 -4.45 -12.07
N LYS A 6 15.24 -3.31 -12.35
CA LYS A 6 16.44 -2.83 -11.66
C LYS A 6 16.15 -1.47 -11.03
N ALA A 7 15.56 -1.48 -9.84
CA ALA A 7 15.59 -0.36 -8.91
C ALA A 7 15.74 -0.82 -7.45
N ALA A 8 16.34 -2.00 -7.22
CA ALA A 8 16.39 -2.67 -5.92
C ALA A 8 17.79 -2.66 -5.24
N THR A 9 18.72 -1.82 -5.69
CA THR A 9 20.14 -1.93 -5.31
C THR A 9 20.69 -0.82 -4.41
N ALA A 10 19.85 -0.11 -3.65
CA ALA A 10 20.35 0.83 -2.64
C ALA A 10 20.17 0.37 -1.17
N TRP A 11 19.29 -0.61 -0.89
CA TRP A 11 18.94 -1.00 0.50
C TRP A 11 18.80 -2.50 0.76
N GLY A 12 19.28 -3.38 -0.14
CA GLY A 12 19.24 -4.83 0.07
C GLY A 12 17.84 -5.44 0.07
N ILE A 13 16.84 -4.75 -0.49
CA ILE A 13 15.48 -5.28 -0.63
C ILE A 13 15.40 -6.10 -1.92
N SER A 14 15.58 -7.42 -1.80
CA SER A 14 15.20 -8.37 -2.86
C SER A 14 13.72 -8.71 -2.67
N TRP A 15 12.84 -8.15 -3.52
CA TRP A 15 11.51 -8.73 -3.68
C TRP A 15 11.69 -10.04 -4.45
N LYS A 16 11.60 -11.16 -3.72
CA LYS A 16 11.40 -12.47 -4.33
C LYS A 16 9.89 -12.73 -4.32
N PRO A 17 9.25 -12.97 -5.47
CA PRO A 17 7.90 -13.52 -5.44
C PRO A 17 7.94 -14.82 -4.61
N PRO A 18 6.94 -15.07 -3.75
CA PRO A 18 6.94 -16.24 -2.86
C PRO A 18 7.12 -17.53 -3.67
N SER A 19 8.01 -18.42 -3.19
CA SER A 19 8.38 -19.69 -3.84
C SER A 19 7.35 -20.81 -3.65
N SER A 20 6.17 -20.49 -3.14
CA SER A 20 5.06 -21.41 -2.95
C SER A 20 3.78 -20.70 -3.33
N PRO A 21 2.90 -21.31 -4.14
CA PRO A 21 1.63 -20.72 -4.50
C PRO A 21 0.70 -20.81 -3.30
N SER A 22 0.88 -19.91 -2.34
CA SER A 22 -0.15 -19.65 -1.33
C SER A 22 -1.32 -18.99 -2.04
N ALA A 23 -2.24 -19.84 -2.52
CA ALA A 23 -3.58 -19.53 -3.01
C ALA A 23 -3.73 -18.14 -3.67
N PHE A 24 -3.20 -18.02 -4.89
CA PHE A 24 -3.56 -16.94 -5.79
C PHE A 24 -5.02 -17.13 -6.21
N THR A 25 -5.97 -16.53 -5.50
CA THR A 25 -7.23 -16.19 -6.16
C THR A 25 -6.88 -15.19 -7.26
N ALA A 26 -7.27 -15.49 -8.50
CA ALA A 26 -7.22 -14.56 -9.63
C ALA A 26 -8.16 -13.37 -9.36
N GLY A 27 -7.79 -12.56 -8.37
CA GLY A 27 -8.48 -11.36 -7.95
C GLY A 27 -7.51 -10.20 -8.10
N GLU A 28 -8.07 -9.04 -8.40
CA GLU A 28 -7.37 -7.77 -8.63
C GLU A 28 -6.69 -7.22 -7.35
N HIS A 29 -6.31 -8.07 -6.39
CA HIS A 29 -5.77 -7.65 -5.10
C HIS A 29 -4.68 -8.58 -4.55
N LEU A 30 -3.62 -7.99 -3.99
CA LEU A 30 -2.62 -8.66 -3.16
C LEU A 30 -2.94 -8.40 -1.68
N HIS A 31 -3.14 -9.46 -0.90
CA HIS A 31 -3.48 -9.34 0.53
C HIS A 31 -2.24 -9.38 1.43
N TYR A 32 -2.25 -8.54 2.46
CA TYR A 32 -1.27 -8.50 3.55
C TYR A 32 0.22 -8.47 3.12
N PRO A 33 0.64 -7.63 2.16
CA PRO A 33 2.05 -7.57 1.78
C PRO A 33 2.88 -7.02 2.96
N ARG A 34 3.94 -7.76 3.31
CA ARG A 34 4.86 -7.44 4.42
C ARG A 34 6.27 -7.24 3.90
N TRP A 35 7.03 -6.34 4.52
CA TRP A 35 8.43 -6.11 4.22
C TRP A 35 9.21 -5.72 5.47
N LYS A 36 10.54 -5.83 5.41
CA LYS A 36 11.45 -5.38 6.47
C LYS A 36 12.09 -4.04 6.09
N SER A 37 12.26 -3.18 7.08
CA SER A 37 13.09 -1.97 7.00
C SER A 37 13.94 -1.88 8.28
N GLY A 38 15.24 -2.16 8.15
CA GLY A 38 16.11 -2.39 9.31
C GLY A 38 15.60 -3.56 10.18
N SER A 39 15.47 -3.32 11.49
CA SER A 39 14.92 -4.28 12.46
C SER A 39 13.38 -4.35 12.49
N HIS A 40 12.69 -3.48 11.75
CA HIS A 40 11.23 -3.37 11.80
C HIS A 40 10.58 -4.14 10.66
N THR A 41 9.42 -4.76 10.95
CA THR A 41 8.54 -5.34 9.94
C THR A 41 7.35 -4.42 9.72
N HIS A 42 7.09 -4.07 8.46
CA HIS A 42 5.99 -3.24 8.03
C HIS A 42 5.00 -4.06 7.21
N GLY A 43 3.82 -3.49 6.96
CA GLY A 43 2.84 -4.14 6.11
C GLY A 43 1.69 -3.23 5.72
N LEU A 44 1.18 -3.44 4.52
CA LEU A 44 -0.13 -2.95 4.06
C LEU A 44 -1.17 -4.06 4.27
N ASP A 45 -2.44 -3.72 4.15
CA ASP A 45 -3.52 -4.70 4.29
C ASP A 45 -3.93 -5.24 2.92
N PHE A 46 -3.93 -4.41 1.88
CA PHE A 46 -4.12 -4.84 0.49
C PHE A 46 -3.43 -3.91 -0.51
N ILE A 47 -3.17 -4.43 -1.71
CA ILE A 47 -2.77 -3.67 -2.89
C ILE A 47 -3.71 -4.07 -4.02
N SER A 48 -4.44 -3.11 -4.58
CA SER A 48 -5.25 -3.32 -5.78
C SER A 48 -4.37 -3.29 -7.03
N LEU A 49 -4.72 -4.14 -7.98
CA LEU A 49 -4.07 -4.32 -9.27
C LEU A 49 -5.07 -3.96 -10.36
N THR A 50 -4.58 -3.33 -11.43
CA THR A 50 -5.35 -3.20 -12.67
C THR A 50 -5.61 -4.57 -13.31
N ALA A 51 -6.48 -4.62 -14.32
CA ALA A 51 -6.67 -5.81 -15.17
C ALA A 51 -5.35 -6.34 -15.79
N GLY A 52 -4.35 -5.47 -15.97
CA GLY A 52 -3.00 -5.83 -16.43
C GLY A 52 -2.07 -6.33 -15.33
N LEU A 53 -2.57 -6.61 -14.13
CA LEU A 53 -1.80 -7.01 -12.93
C LEU A 53 -0.76 -5.97 -12.48
N VAL A 54 -1.00 -4.70 -12.80
CA VAL A 54 -0.14 -3.58 -12.39
C VAL A 54 -0.71 -2.97 -11.09
N PRO A 55 0.09 -2.82 -10.02
CA PRO A 55 -0.34 -2.13 -8.80
C PRO A 55 -0.86 -0.72 -9.08
N GLU A 56 -2.06 -0.42 -8.60
CA GLU A 56 -2.69 0.90 -8.76
C GLU A 56 -2.99 1.61 -7.44
N GLU A 57 -3.20 0.85 -6.36
CA GLU A 57 -3.51 1.42 -5.06
C GLU A 57 -3.02 0.52 -3.94
N ALA A 58 -2.34 1.12 -2.97
CA ALA A 58 -1.97 0.49 -1.71
C ALA A 58 -2.94 0.95 -0.62
N VAL A 59 -3.38 0.05 0.25
CA VAL A 59 -4.26 0.41 1.35
C VAL A 59 -3.79 -0.11 2.69
N LYS A 60 -3.88 0.77 3.68
CA LYS A 60 -3.66 0.46 5.10
C LYS A 60 -4.92 0.75 5.90
N ILE A 61 -5.50 -0.27 6.51
CA ILE A 61 -6.61 -0.11 7.45
C ILE A 61 -6.08 0.24 8.83
N LYS A 62 -6.61 1.31 9.41
CA LYS A 62 -6.52 1.64 10.84
C LYS A 62 -7.88 2.11 11.36
N TYR A 63 -8.23 1.65 12.55
CA TYR A 63 -9.42 2.10 13.30
C TYR A 63 -9.06 3.17 14.34
N SER A 64 -8.07 4.01 14.04
CA SER A 64 -7.55 5.03 14.95
C SER A 64 -7.06 6.25 14.17
N ASP A 65 -7.09 7.42 14.78
CA ASP A 65 -6.61 8.67 14.16
C ASP A 65 -5.10 8.88 14.33
N ARG A 66 -4.38 7.88 14.85
CA ARG A 66 -2.92 7.93 15.02
C ARG A 66 -2.17 8.26 13.71
N PRO A 67 -2.58 7.77 12.52
CA PRO A 67 -1.94 8.17 11.26
C PRO A 67 -2.07 9.67 10.94
N ALA A 68 -3.14 10.33 11.38
CA ALA A 68 -3.33 11.78 11.28
C ALA A 68 -2.51 12.52 12.34
N GLN A 69 -2.62 12.10 13.60
CA GLN A 69 -1.97 12.75 14.74
C GLN A 69 -0.44 12.58 14.78
N ARG A 70 0.08 11.50 14.19
CA ARG A 70 1.51 11.17 14.17
C ARG A 70 1.95 10.84 12.74
N PRO A 71 2.22 11.85 11.89
CA PRO A 71 2.60 11.65 10.49
C PRO A 71 3.81 10.74 10.28
N ALA A 72 4.73 10.64 11.25
CA ALA A 72 5.84 9.70 11.21
C ALA A 72 5.39 8.22 11.05
N THR A 73 4.20 7.86 11.55
CA THR A 73 3.69 6.49 11.49
C THR A 73 3.26 6.04 10.08
N ARG A 74 2.98 6.98 9.18
CA ARG A 74 2.58 6.71 7.78
C ARG A 74 3.76 6.75 6.81
N VAL A 75 4.94 7.22 7.23
CA VAL A 75 6.13 7.33 6.38
C VAL A 75 6.53 6.00 5.73
N PRO A 76 6.53 4.85 6.42
CA PRO A 76 6.91 3.58 5.79
C PRO A 76 5.99 3.18 4.63
N TRP A 77 4.68 3.48 4.74
CA TRP A 77 3.70 3.14 3.70
C TRP A 77 3.82 4.05 2.48
N GLN A 78 4.10 5.34 2.71
CA GLN A 78 4.42 6.29 1.65
C GLN A 78 5.71 5.89 0.92
N GLY A 79 6.76 5.53 1.67
CA GLY A 79 8.03 5.06 1.11
C GLY A 79 7.84 3.80 0.25
N PHE A 80 7.12 2.80 0.78
CA PHE A 80 6.80 1.59 0.02
C PHE A 80 6.06 1.91 -1.29
N SER A 81 5.02 2.75 -1.23
CA SER A 81 4.24 3.11 -2.41
C SER A 81 5.10 3.86 -3.44
N TRP A 82 6.04 4.70 -2.98
CA TRP A 82 6.95 5.44 -3.85
C TRP A 82 7.92 4.51 -4.57
N GLU A 83 8.60 3.66 -3.82
CA GLU A 83 9.61 2.71 -4.33
C GLU A 83 9.02 1.71 -5.34
N ASN A 84 7.74 1.36 -5.15
CA ASN A 84 7.04 0.39 -5.99
C ASN A 84 6.15 1.04 -7.06
N ASN A 85 6.26 2.36 -7.27
CA ASN A 85 5.46 3.11 -8.26
C ASN A 85 3.94 2.90 -8.13
N ILE A 86 3.45 2.80 -6.90
CA ILE A 86 2.02 2.69 -6.62
C ILE A 86 1.46 4.12 -6.50
N PRO A 87 0.61 4.58 -7.45
CA PRO A 87 0.26 6.00 -7.56
C PRO A 87 -0.68 6.49 -6.46
N ARG A 88 -1.46 5.58 -5.85
CA ARG A 88 -2.41 5.88 -4.78
C ARG A 88 -2.09 5.13 -3.50
N LEU A 89 -2.24 5.83 -2.37
CA LEU A 89 -2.14 5.24 -1.04
C LEU A 89 -3.32 5.67 -0.18
N THR A 90 -4.18 4.74 0.20
CA THR A 90 -5.26 5.01 1.15
C THR A 90 -4.89 4.51 2.53
N ILE A 91 -5.00 5.34 3.54
CA ILE A 91 -4.78 4.98 4.94
C ILE A 91 -6.05 5.31 5.70
N THR A 92 -6.76 4.30 6.18
CA THR A 92 -7.98 4.59 6.92
C THR A 92 -7.67 5.14 8.31
N THR A 93 -8.59 5.92 8.84
CA THR A 93 -8.58 6.49 10.19
C THR A 93 -9.91 6.19 10.88
N ARG A 94 -10.09 6.64 12.12
CA ARG A 94 -11.38 6.50 12.79
C ARG A 94 -12.35 7.59 12.34
N THR A 95 -11.91 8.85 12.29
CA THR A 95 -12.77 10.01 11.96
C THR A 95 -12.10 11.06 11.08
N HIS A 96 -10.81 10.95 10.78
CA HIS A 96 -10.05 12.01 10.13
C HIS A 96 -9.94 11.83 8.61
N GLU A 97 -10.23 12.89 7.86
CA GLU A 97 -10.04 12.95 6.41
C GLU A 97 -8.95 13.96 6.04
N GLU A 98 -8.02 13.58 5.18
CA GLU A 98 -6.90 14.44 4.74
C GLU A 98 -6.40 13.97 3.37
N ARG A 99 -6.18 14.89 2.43
CA ARG A 99 -5.44 14.60 1.20
C ARG A 99 -3.99 15.04 1.36
N ILE A 100 -3.07 14.14 1.05
CA ILE A 100 -1.63 14.32 1.23
C ILE A 100 -0.95 14.03 -0.10
N ALA A 101 -0.28 15.02 -0.68
CA ALA A 101 0.62 14.80 -1.81
C ALA A 101 2.06 14.69 -1.31
N ARG A 102 2.72 13.56 -1.56
CA ARG A 102 4.16 13.39 -1.24
C ARG A 102 4.84 12.52 -2.27
N ASN A 103 5.99 12.98 -2.78
CA ASN A 103 6.82 12.24 -3.74
C ASN A 103 6.04 11.74 -4.97
N GLY A 104 5.08 12.52 -5.45
CA GLY A 104 4.23 12.14 -6.60
C GLY A 104 3.13 11.11 -6.30
N ILE A 105 2.97 10.69 -5.04
CA ILE A 105 1.90 9.79 -4.60
C ILE A 105 0.72 10.59 -4.09
N ALA A 106 -0.47 10.23 -4.57
CA ALA A 106 -1.73 10.69 -3.99
C ALA A 106 -2.05 9.83 -2.76
N ALA A 107 -1.66 10.29 -1.57
CA ALA A 107 -2.01 9.64 -0.32
C ALA A 107 -3.25 10.27 0.29
N THR A 108 -4.16 9.45 0.82
CA THR A 108 -5.40 9.92 1.44
C THR A 108 -5.54 9.30 2.83
N LEU A 109 -5.89 10.12 3.81
CA LEU A 109 -6.51 9.66 5.05
C LEU A 109 -8.01 9.74 4.90
N GLU A 110 -8.71 8.67 5.26
CA GLU A 110 -10.17 8.68 5.27
C GLU A 110 -10.76 7.81 6.39
N PRO A 111 -11.92 8.15 6.96
CA PRO A 111 -12.58 7.30 7.94
C PRO A 111 -12.82 5.89 7.40
N ALA A 112 -12.49 4.86 8.20
CA ALA A 112 -12.64 3.46 7.82
C ALA A 112 -14.08 3.11 7.43
N ALA A 113 -15.07 3.72 8.08
CA ALA A 113 -16.48 3.55 7.73
C ALA A 113 -16.80 4.05 6.31
N ILE A 114 -16.21 5.17 5.90
CA ILE A 114 -16.37 5.72 4.54
C ILE A 114 -15.69 4.81 3.52
N HIS A 115 -14.47 4.37 3.83
CA HIS A 115 -13.73 3.42 2.97
C HIS A 115 -14.54 2.14 2.73
N SER A 116 -15.02 1.51 3.81
CA SER A 116 -15.81 0.27 3.73
C SER A 116 -17.12 0.47 2.98
N TYR A 117 -17.78 1.61 3.17
CA TYR A 117 -19.00 1.93 2.43
C TYR A 117 -18.73 2.04 0.92
N ARG A 118 -17.63 2.67 0.50
CA ARG A 118 -17.25 2.77 -0.92
C ARG A 118 -16.94 1.40 -1.53
N LEU A 119 -16.16 0.58 -0.84
CA LEU A 119 -15.88 -0.79 -1.26
C LEU A 119 -17.16 -1.61 -1.44
N GLY A 120 -18.12 -1.48 -0.51
CA GLY A 120 -19.42 -2.16 -0.60
C GLY A 120 -20.30 -1.71 -1.77
N LEU A 121 -20.09 -0.50 -2.30
CA LEU A 121 -20.81 0.04 -3.46
C LEU A 121 -20.16 -0.30 -4.80
N GLY A 122 -19.00 -0.98 -4.82
CA GLY A 122 -18.28 -1.30 -6.06
C GLY A 122 -17.78 -0.06 -6.81
N LYS A 123 -17.41 1.00 -6.09
CA LYS A 123 -16.89 2.25 -6.64
C LYS A 123 -15.45 2.50 -6.23
#